data_AF-A0A1H8LXD5-F1
#
_entry.id   AF-A0A1H8LXD5-F1
#
_cell.length_a   1.000
_cell.length_b   1.000
_cell.length_c   1.000
_cell.angle_alpha   90.00
_cell.angle_beta   90.00
_cell.angle_gamma   90.00
#
_symmetry.space_group_name_H-M   'P 1'
#
loop_
_entity.id
_entity.type
_entity.pdbx_description
1 polymer ?
#
loop_
_entity_poly.entity_id
_entity_poly.type
_entity_poly.pdbx_seq_one_letter_code
_entity_poly.pdbx_strand_id
1 'polypeptide(L)'
;MDMHARLTKDQLFDILQKLDSPFVPTTRLYIYTEGLGAGFENNFIMASHFLLPQIENSLRVIADLKQISVTNFRKPEQFENTFGRVLEKLAPDMNADLYAELQSFFLDSTNVNFRNELLHGLIDTASTQHFGYYAWWLSLKLIYFTNTYFSLGKTENP
;
A
#
# COMPACT_ATOMS: atom_id res chain seq x y z
N MET A 1 -23.44 -10.05 -26.17
CA MET A 1 -22.90 -8.85 -25.50
C MET A 1 -21.78 -9.36 -24.62
N ASP A 2 -20.53 -9.01 -24.95
CA ASP A 2 -19.34 -9.74 -24.50
C ASP A 2 -19.27 -9.89 -22.98
N MET A 3 -19.27 -11.15 -22.55
CA MET A 3 -18.95 -11.55 -21.18
C MET A 3 -17.42 -11.50 -21.07
N HIS A 4 -16.86 -10.30 -20.93
CA HIS A 4 -15.46 -10.17 -20.53
C HIS A 4 -15.29 -10.99 -19.26
N ALA A 5 -14.38 -11.97 -19.28
CA ALA A 5 -14.11 -12.81 -18.13
C ALA A 5 -13.79 -11.90 -16.94
N ARG A 6 -14.65 -11.90 -15.92
CA ARG A 6 -14.41 -11.15 -14.69
C ARG A 6 -13.30 -11.86 -13.92
N LEU A 7 -12.28 -11.11 -13.52
CA LEU A 7 -11.24 -11.62 -12.65
C LEU A 7 -11.87 -12.06 -11.32
N THR A 8 -11.82 -13.35 -11.02
CA THR A 8 -12.31 -13.86 -9.73
C THR A 8 -11.28 -13.59 -8.63
N LYS A 9 -11.73 -13.58 -7.37
CA LYS A 9 -10.84 -13.42 -6.21
C LYS A 9 -9.80 -14.54 -6.11
N ASP A 10 -10.17 -15.78 -6.44
CA ASP A 10 -9.24 -16.91 -6.44
C ASP A 10 -8.14 -16.71 -7.49
N GLN A 11 -8.51 -16.28 -8.70
CA GLN A 11 -7.53 -15.95 -9.74
C GLN A 11 -6.62 -14.78 -9.32
N LEU A 12 -7.18 -13.75 -8.67
CA LEU A 12 -6.39 -12.62 -8.17
C LEU A 12 -5.43 -13.05 -7.04
N PHE A 13 -5.89 -13.90 -6.12
CA PHE A 13 -5.04 -14.48 -5.07
C PHE A 13 -3.88 -15.26 -5.69
N ASP A 14 -4.16 -16.13 -6.66
CA ASP A 14 -3.15 -16.92 -7.37
C ASP A 14 -2.13 -16.02 -8.10
N ILE A 15 -2.61 -14.94 -8.73
CA ILE A 15 -1.73 -13.96 -9.39
C ILE A 15 -0.82 -13.28 -8.37
N LEU A 16 -1.36 -12.80 -7.25
CA LEU A 16 -0.56 -12.14 -6.21
C LEU A 16 0.43 -13.11 -5.57
N GLN A 17 0.03 -14.36 -5.34
CA GLN A 17 0.91 -15.40 -4.83
C GLN A 17 2.08 -15.69 -5.78
N LYS A 18 1.80 -15.82 -7.08
CA LYS A 18 2.83 -16.09 -8.10
C LYS A 18 3.74 -14.90 -8.35
N LEU A 19 3.23 -13.69 -8.20
CA LEU A 19 4.03 -12.47 -8.33
C LEU A 19 5.10 -12.38 -7.23
N ASP A 20 4.81 -12.96 -6.05
CA ASP A 20 5.72 -13.02 -4.89
C ASP A 20 6.40 -11.67 -4.60
N SER A 21 5.59 -10.61 -4.65
CA SER A 21 6.06 -9.24 -4.49
C SER A 21 6.57 -9.03 -3.06
N PRO A 22 7.79 -8.49 -2.85
CA PRO A 22 8.28 -8.13 -1.50
C PRO A 22 7.39 -7.09 -0.79
N PHE A 23 6.56 -6.38 -1.54
CA PHE A 23 5.60 -5.42 -1.01
C PHE A 23 4.35 -6.08 -0.43
N VAL A 24 4.09 -7.35 -0.69
CA VAL A 24 2.92 -8.07 -0.17
C VAL A 24 3.37 -9.16 0.80
N PRO A 25 3.33 -8.91 2.12
CA PRO A 25 3.65 -9.96 3.09
C PRO A 25 2.73 -11.17 2.90
N THR A 26 3.27 -12.39 2.92
CA THR A 26 2.50 -13.62 2.65
C THR A 26 1.30 -13.77 3.60
N THR A 27 1.45 -13.34 4.86
CA THR A 27 0.37 -13.36 5.87
C THR A 27 -0.76 -12.37 5.61
N ARG A 28 -0.59 -11.46 4.65
CA ARG A 28 -1.54 -10.39 4.29
C ARG A 28 -2.11 -10.55 2.89
N LEU A 29 -1.71 -11.58 2.16
CA LEU A 29 -2.09 -11.83 0.77
C LEU A 29 -3.62 -11.82 0.56
N TYR A 30 -4.37 -12.42 1.49
CA TYR A 30 -5.83 -12.42 1.44
C TYR A 30 -6.42 -11.01 1.54
N ILE A 31 -5.89 -10.16 2.43
CA ILE A 31 -6.39 -8.79 2.61
C ILE A 31 -6.13 -7.95 1.35
N TYR A 32 -4.95 -8.12 0.74
CA TYR A 32 -4.65 -7.52 -0.56
C TYR A 32 -5.60 -8.01 -1.66
N THR A 33 -5.91 -9.30 -1.68
CA THR A 33 -6.86 -9.88 -2.64
C THR A 33 -8.25 -9.25 -2.50
N GLU A 34 -8.74 -9.10 -1.27
CA GLU A 34 -10.03 -8.46 -0.99
C GLU A 34 -10.04 -6.99 -1.43
N GLY A 35 -9.02 -6.22 -1.04
CA GLY A 35 -8.92 -4.81 -1.38
C GLY A 35 -8.76 -4.55 -2.87
N LEU A 36 -7.91 -5.33 -3.55
CA LEU A 36 -7.72 -5.22 -4.99
C LEU A 36 -8.95 -5.69 -5.77
N GLY A 37 -9.57 -6.79 -5.34
CA GLY A 37 -10.82 -7.30 -5.92
C GLY A 37 -11.94 -6.28 -5.85
N ALA A 38 -12.11 -5.63 -4.70
CA ALA A 38 -13.10 -4.56 -4.52
C ALA A 38 -12.92 -3.42 -5.53
N GLY A 39 -11.68 -3.00 -5.81
CA GLY A 39 -11.45 -1.94 -6.81
C GLY A 39 -11.72 -2.38 -8.26
N PHE A 40 -11.49 -3.65 -8.62
CA PHE A 40 -11.93 -4.18 -9.93
C PHE A 40 -13.47 -4.18 -10.07
N GLU A 41 -14.19 -4.24 -8.96
CA GLU A 41 -15.65 -4.10 -8.89
C GLU A 41 -16.12 -2.63 -8.75
N ASN A 42 -15.21 -1.66 -8.85
CA ASN A 42 -15.43 -0.23 -8.62
C ASN A 42 -15.88 0.13 -7.20
N ASN A 43 -15.64 -0.73 -6.22
CA ASN A 43 -15.90 -0.47 -4.82
C ASN A 43 -14.64 0.07 -4.13
N PHE A 44 -14.34 1.35 -4.38
CA PHE A 44 -13.16 2.01 -3.84
C PHE A 44 -13.28 2.32 -2.35
N ILE A 45 -14.50 2.35 -1.82
CA ILE A 45 -14.75 2.42 -0.37
C ILE A 45 -14.15 1.19 0.32
N MET A 46 -14.56 -0.02 -0.09
CA MET A 46 -14.00 -1.25 0.48
C MET A 46 -12.51 -1.38 0.18
N ALA A 47 -12.09 -1.08 -1.06
CA ALA A 47 -10.69 -1.14 -1.45
C ALA A 47 -9.81 -0.28 -0.52
N SER A 48 -10.23 0.94 -0.22
CA SER A 48 -9.46 1.86 0.63
C SER A 48 -9.29 1.33 2.05
N HIS A 49 -10.37 0.84 2.66
CA HIS A 49 -10.34 0.32 4.03
C HIS A 49 -9.47 -0.94 4.16
N PHE A 50 -9.37 -1.75 3.11
CA PHE A 50 -8.45 -2.89 3.07
C PHE A 50 -7.01 -2.47 2.79
N LEU A 51 -6.78 -1.69 1.73
CA LEU A 51 -5.46 -1.45 1.16
C LEU A 51 -4.66 -0.40 1.93
N LEU A 52 -5.28 0.67 2.43
CA LEU A 52 -4.55 1.76 3.06
C LEU A 52 -3.74 1.27 4.30
N PRO A 53 -4.32 0.51 5.25
CA PRO A 53 -3.54 -0.05 6.35
C PRO A 53 -2.47 -1.04 5.89
N GLN A 54 -2.70 -1.74 4.78
CA GLN A 54 -1.75 -2.71 4.23
C GLN A 54 -0.54 -2.00 3.60
N ILE A 55 -0.73 -0.90 2.86
CA ILE A 55 0.37 -0.09 2.32
C ILE A 55 1.30 0.36 3.44
N GLU A 56 0.74 0.84 4.58
CA GLU A 56 1.59 1.20 5.72
C GLU A 56 2.33 0.01 6.32
N ASN A 57 1.68 -1.15 6.41
CA ASN A 57 2.32 -2.35 6.93
C ASN A 57 3.46 -2.79 6.01
N SER A 58 3.23 -2.78 4.71
CA SER A 58 4.22 -3.18 3.71
C SER A 58 5.43 -2.27 3.66
N LEU A 59 5.25 -0.95 3.78
CA LEU A 59 6.39 -0.05 3.91
C LEU A 59 7.22 -0.34 5.18
N ARG A 60 6.58 -0.68 6.30
CA ARG A 60 7.31 -1.13 7.50
C ARG A 60 8.08 -2.43 7.24
N VAL A 61 7.48 -3.40 6.55
CA VAL A 61 8.15 -4.66 6.19
C VAL A 61 9.33 -4.42 5.26
N ILE A 62 9.20 -3.55 4.26
CA ILE A 62 10.31 -3.16 3.39
C ILE A 62 11.44 -2.51 4.20
N ALA A 63 11.11 -1.61 5.14
CA ALA A 63 12.13 -1.02 6.01
C ALA A 63 12.83 -2.09 6.88
N ASP A 64 12.08 -3.04 7.45
CA ASP A 64 12.62 -4.18 8.19
C ASP A 64 13.56 -5.04 7.32
N LEU A 65 13.17 -5.37 6.08
CA LEU A 65 14.00 -6.13 5.14
C LEU A 65 15.32 -5.43 4.81
N LYS A 66 15.33 -4.10 4.86
CA LYS A 66 16.51 -3.27 4.66
C LYS A 66 17.31 -3.00 5.94
N GLN A 67 16.96 -3.68 7.04
CA GLN A 67 17.58 -3.51 8.37
C GLN A 67 17.51 -2.06 8.89
N ILE A 68 16.55 -1.29 8.38
CA ILE A 68 16.30 0.06 8.85
C ILE A 68 15.55 -0.07 10.17
N SER A 69 16.16 0.40 11.26
CA SER A 69 15.57 0.30 12.59
C SER A 69 14.22 1.02 12.66
N VAL A 70 13.14 0.24 12.60
CA VAL A 70 11.74 0.65 12.79
C VAL A 70 11.19 0.23 14.15
N THR A 71 12.02 -0.37 15.01
CA THR A 71 11.62 -0.98 16.30
C THR A 71 11.07 0.02 17.32
N ASN A 72 11.44 1.30 17.23
CA ASN A 72 10.86 2.35 18.07
C ASN A 72 9.41 2.69 17.71
N PHE A 73 8.87 2.17 16.60
CA PHE A 73 7.52 2.47 16.10
C PHE A 73 6.42 1.49 16.54
N ARG A 74 6.74 0.49 17.38
CA ARG A 74 5.74 -0.48 17.89
C ARG A 74 4.94 0.01 19.09
N LYS A 75 5.11 1.26 19.53
CA LYS A 75 4.30 1.85 20.61
C LYS A 75 2.96 2.34 20.04
N PRO A 76 1.81 1.93 20.60
CA PRO A 76 0.47 2.32 20.12
C PRO A 76 0.26 3.84 19.99
N GLU A 77 0.91 4.62 20.85
CA GLU A 77 0.78 6.09 20.92
C GLU A 77 1.47 6.84 19.77
N GLN A 78 2.24 6.15 18.90
CA GLN A 78 3.00 6.80 17.81
C GLN A 78 2.48 6.52 16.40
N PHE A 79 1.38 5.79 16.23
CA PHE A 79 0.88 5.37 14.91
C PHE A 79 0.61 6.53 13.94
N GLU A 80 0.11 7.66 14.43
CA GLU A 80 -0.17 8.85 13.61
C GLU A 80 1.08 9.38 12.90
N ASN A 81 2.23 9.45 13.59
CA ASN A 81 3.52 9.91 13.05
C ASN A 81 4.42 8.79 12.53
N THR A 82 3.97 7.53 12.57
CA THR A 82 4.81 6.39 12.18
C THR A 82 4.96 6.28 10.66
N PHE A 83 3.91 6.54 9.89
CA PHE A 83 3.97 6.42 8.43
C PHE A 83 4.99 7.39 7.82
N GLY A 84 4.90 8.68 8.17
CA GLY A 84 5.85 9.68 7.68
C GLY A 84 7.29 9.37 8.03
N ARG A 85 7.55 8.97 9.27
CA ARG A 85 8.90 8.57 9.70
C ARG A 85 9.43 7.32 9.00
N VAL A 86 8.58 6.35 8.70
CA VAL A 86 8.97 5.16 7.91
C VAL A 86 9.32 5.58 6.48
N LEU A 87 8.50 6.44 5.87
CA LEU A 87 8.74 6.96 4.53
C LEU A 87 10.05 7.77 4.44
N GLU A 88 10.30 8.66 5.39
CA GLU A 88 11.55 9.43 5.51
C GLU A 88 12.77 8.51 5.63
N LYS A 89 12.69 7.47 6.46
CA LYS A 89 13.78 6.51 6.62
C LYS A 89 14.02 5.66 5.38
N LEU A 90 12.98 5.37 4.61
CA LEU A 90 13.08 4.65 3.35
C LEU A 90 13.56 5.53 2.19
N ALA A 91 13.50 6.86 2.31
CA ALA A 91 13.82 7.79 1.22
C ALA A 91 15.19 7.55 0.54
N PRO A 92 16.30 7.23 1.25
CA PRO A 92 17.59 6.94 0.61
C PRO A 92 17.58 5.70 -0.29
N ASP A 93 16.61 4.82 -0.06
CA ASP A 93 16.49 3.49 -0.63
C ASP A 93 15.29 3.34 -1.57
N MET A 94 14.55 4.43 -1.74
CA MET A 94 13.34 4.55 -2.54
C MET A 94 13.60 5.48 -3.73
N ASN A 95 12.98 5.19 -4.86
CA ASN A 95 12.94 6.11 -5.98
C ASN A 95 12.35 7.48 -5.54
N ALA A 96 12.99 8.57 -5.96
CA ALA A 96 12.62 9.92 -5.55
C ALA A 96 11.20 10.34 -5.99
N ASP A 97 10.77 9.94 -7.20
CA ASP A 97 9.43 10.25 -7.71
C ASP A 97 8.37 9.50 -6.90
N LEU A 98 8.61 8.23 -6.56
CA LEU A 98 7.72 7.48 -5.68
C LEU A 98 7.66 8.13 -4.28
N TYR A 99 8.79 8.52 -3.71
CA TYR A 99 8.81 9.19 -2.42
C TYR A 99 7.95 10.45 -2.42
N ALA A 100 8.11 11.32 -3.43
CA ALA A 100 7.32 12.54 -3.58
C ALA A 100 5.82 12.23 -3.76
N GLU A 101 5.48 11.20 -4.54
CA GLU A 101 4.10 10.76 -4.75
C GLU A 101 3.45 10.25 -3.45
N LEU A 102 4.13 9.39 -2.68
CA LEU A 102 3.65 8.88 -1.40
C LEU A 102 3.54 10.00 -0.36
N GLN A 103 4.50 10.93 -0.33
CA GLN A 103 4.45 12.08 0.55
C GLN A 103 3.24 12.96 0.23
N SER A 104 3.04 13.30 -1.05
CA SER A 104 1.94 14.15 -1.48
C SER A 104 0.58 13.52 -1.23
N PHE A 105 0.43 12.21 -1.48
CA PHE A 105 -0.89 11.57 -1.37
C PHE A 105 -1.27 11.15 0.05
N PHE A 106 -0.31 10.75 0.89
CA PHE A 106 -0.60 10.20 2.23
C PHE A 106 -0.24 11.11 3.40
N LEU A 107 0.61 12.13 3.20
CA LEU A 107 1.12 12.97 4.29
C LEU A 107 0.81 14.45 4.12
N ASP A 108 0.68 14.94 2.89
CA ASP A 108 0.46 16.36 2.64
C ASP A 108 -0.95 16.79 3.08
N SER A 109 -1.01 17.48 4.21
CA SER A 109 -2.25 18.05 4.75
C SER A 109 -2.74 19.28 3.99
N THR A 110 -1.98 19.80 3.02
CA THR A 110 -2.44 20.91 2.16
C THR A 110 -3.42 20.44 1.07
N ASN A 111 -3.48 19.13 0.82
CA ASN A 111 -4.48 18.48 -0.02
C ASN A 111 -5.53 17.78 0.87
N VAL A 112 -6.32 16.85 0.31
CA VAL A 112 -7.17 15.98 1.13
C VAL A 112 -6.29 15.06 1.96
N ASN A 113 -6.45 15.13 3.28
CA ASN A 113 -5.73 14.32 4.25
C ASN A 113 -6.29 12.88 4.29
N PHE A 114 -6.41 12.27 3.10
CA PHE A 114 -7.19 11.08 2.82
C PHE A 114 -6.82 9.92 3.75
N ARG A 115 -5.51 9.69 3.94
CA ARG A 115 -5.01 8.65 4.84
C ARG A 115 -5.55 8.84 6.26
N ASN A 116 -5.35 10.02 6.83
CA ASN A 116 -5.72 10.29 8.22
C ASN A 116 -7.24 10.28 8.39
N GLU A 117 -7.96 10.97 7.51
CA GLU A 117 -9.43 11.04 7.61
C GLU A 117 -10.08 9.67 7.40
N LEU A 118 -9.57 8.82 6.50
CA LEU A 118 -10.05 7.45 6.35
C LEU A 118 -9.82 6.62 7.62
N LEU A 119 -8.60 6.64 8.17
CA LEU A 119 -8.26 5.84 9.36
C LEU A 119 -8.97 6.31 10.63
N HIS A 120 -9.34 7.60 10.70
CA HIS A 120 -10.12 8.15 11.81
C HIS A 120 -11.64 8.14 11.56
N GLY A 121 -12.09 7.71 10.38
CA GLY A 121 -13.52 7.67 10.04
C GLY A 121 -14.16 9.06 9.88
N LEU A 122 -13.37 10.06 9.47
CA LEU A 122 -13.78 11.46 9.31
C LEU A 122 -14.15 11.83 7.87
N ILE A 123 -13.72 11.03 6.89
CA ILE A 123 -13.99 11.27 5.47
C ILE A 123 -15.37 10.74 5.06
N ASP A 124 -16.06 11.47 4.18
CA ASP A 124 -17.35 11.05 3.63
C ASP A 124 -17.23 9.99 2.52
N THR A 125 -18.35 9.35 2.20
CA THR A 125 -18.43 8.27 1.21
C THR A 125 -18.00 8.69 -0.20
N ALA A 126 -18.38 9.89 -0.65
CA ALA A 126 -18.09 10.34 -2.01
C ALA A 126 -16.60 10.68 -2.16
N SER A 127 -16.03 11.35 -1.17
CA SER A 127 -14.59 11.62 -1.11
C SER A 127 -13.80 10.31 -1.00
N THR A 128 -14.24 9.36 -0.18
CA THR A 128 -13.62 8.03 -0.07
C THR A 128 -13.59 7.31 -1.42
N GLN A 129 -14.72 7.32 -2.14
CA GLN A 129 -14.80 6.72 -3.47
C GLN A 129 -13.86 7.40 -4.47
N HIS A 130 -13.77 8.74 -4.42
CA HIS A 130 -12.94 9.53 -5.33
C HIS A 130 -11.44 9.29 -5.12
N PHE A 131 -10.94 9.47 -3.90
CA PHE A 131 -9.51 9.28 -3.58
C PHE A 131 -9.11 7.80 -3.51
N GLY A 132 -10.05 6.93 -3.15
CA GLY A 132 -9.85 5.49 -3.10
C GLY A 132 -9.48 4.87 -4.44
N TYR A 133 -9.95 5.44 -5.55
CA TYR A 133 -9.53 5.03 -6.90
C TYR A 133 -8.01 5.09 -7.06
N TYR A 134 -7.42 6.20 -6.65
CA TYR A 134 -5.98 6.40 -6.76
C TYR A 134 -5.21 5.54 -5.75
N ALA A 135 -5.70 5.41 -4.51
CA ALA A 135 -5.10 4.51 -3.52
C ALA A 135 -5.07 3.04 -3.99
N TRP A 136 -6.14 2.59 -4.66
CA TRP A 136 -6.22 1.27 -5.26
C TRP A 136 -5.22 1.11 -6.42
N TRP A 137 -5.17 2.07 -7.35
CA TRP A 137 -4.19 2.06 -8.44
C TRP A 137 -2.74 2.08 -7.93
N LEU A 138 -2.46 2.91 -6.93
CA LEU A 138 -1.15 3.02 -6.28
C LEU A 138 -0.76 1.69 -5.62
N SER A 139 -1.72 0.95 -5.06
CA SER A 139 -1.47 -0.40 -4.54
C SER A 139 -0.99 -1.35 -5.65
N LEU A 140 -1.67 -1.39 -6.80
CA LEU A 140 -1.22 -2.20 -7.95
C LEU A 140 0.19 -1.83 -8.41
N LYS A 141 0.45 -0.52 -8.52
CA LYS A 141 1.76 0.04 -8.90
C LYS A 141 2.86 -0.40 -7.94
N LEU A 142 2.64 -0.25 -6.62
CA LEU A 142 3.60 -0.62 -5.58
C LEU A 142 3.88 -2.13 -5.57
N ILE A 143 2.86 -2.95 -5.75
CA ILE A 143 2.96 -4.41 -5.78
C ILE A 143 3.77 -4.88 -7.00
N TYR A 144 3.47 -4.34 -8.19
CA TYR A 144 4.10 -4.80 -9.42
C TYR A 144 5.53 -4.27 -9.60
N PHE A 145 5.79 -3.01 -9.24
CA PHE A 145 7.08 -2.35 -9.47
C PHE A 145 7.94 -2.25 -8.20
N THR A 146 7.71 -3.09 -7.19
CA THR A 146 8.44 -3.01 -5.91
C THR A 146 9.96 -3.00 -6.10
N ASN A 147 10.49 -3.93 -6.89
CA ASN A 147 11.94 -4.04 -7.13
C ASN A 147 12.50 -2.88 -7.97
N THR A 148 11.65 -2.15 -8.69
CA THR A 148 12.04 -0.94 -9.43
C THR A 148 12.09 0.27 -8.49
N TYR A 149 11.17 0.33 -7.52
CA TYR A 149 11.04 1.47 -6.63
C TYR A 149 11.89 1.39 -5.38
N PHE A 150 12.23 0.19 -4.94
CA PHE A 150 13.05 -0.05 -3.77
C PHE A 150 14.33 -0.74 -4.21
N SER A 151 15.48 -0.21 -3.79
CA SER A 151 16.78 -0.85 -4.00
C SER A 151 16.94 -2.07 -3.10
N LEU A 152 16.11 -3.09 -3.28
CA LEU A 152 16.20 -4.36 -2.56
C LEU A 152 17.45 -5.06 -3.10
N GLY A 153 18.53 -5.03 -2.33
CA GLY A 153 19.79 -5.68 -2.72
C GLY A 153 19.48 -7.10 -3.17
N LYS A 154 20.15 -7.57 -4.24
CA LYS A 154 20.04 -8.98 -4.64
C LYS A 154 20.38 -9.80 -3.40
N THR A 155 19.45 -10.63 -2.94
CA THR A 155 19.79 -11.74 -2.05
C THR A 155 20.74 -12.62 -2.85
N GLU A 156 22.04 -12.44 -2.65
CA GLU A 156 23.03 -13.45 -3.01
C GLU A 156 22.67 -14.67 -2.18
N ASN A 157 22.02 -15.65 -2.82
CA ASN A 157 21.87 -16.97 -2.21
C ASN A 157 23.29 -17.56 -2.04
N PRO A 158 23.63 -18.07 -0.84
CA PRO A 158 24.87 -18.81 -0.63
C PRO A 158 24.94 -20.09 -1.46
#